data_AF-A0A962M569-F1
#
_entry.id   AF-A0A962M569-F1
#
_cell.length_a   1.000
_cell.length_b   1.000
_cell.length_c   1.000
_cell.angle_alpha   90.00
_cell.angle_beta   90.00
_cell.angle_gamma   90.00
#
_symmetry.space_group_name_H-M   'P 1'
#
loop_
_entity.id
_entity.type
_entity.pdbx_description
1 polymer ?
#
loop_
_entity_poly.entity_id
_entity_poly.type
_entity_poly.pdbx_seq_one_letter_code
_entity_poly.pdbx_strand_id
1 'polypeptide(L)'
;QAGDCGYLDGQGVRLEVTDTTRAAGQHLHHVKVLEGRVSEGDSLRASVDSQVRQRTRLNHSATHLLHAALRRVLGEHVAQKGSLVDSERLRFDFSHHQGVSAAELKAIENLVNAQIRANTVVSTRIMSME
;
A
#
# COMPACT_ATOMS: atom_id res chain seq x y z
N GLN A 1 1.67 3.31 2.29
CA GLN A 1 1.15 2.80 1.01
C GLN A 1 1.54 3.80 -0.06
N ALA A 2 2.08 3.33 -1.18
CA ALA A 2 2.37 4.15 -2.34
C ALA A 2 1.08 4.73 -2.94
N GLY A 3 1.19 5.85 -3.64
CA GLY A 3 0.09 6.46 -4.38
C GLY A 3 -0.40 5.54 -5.49
N ASP A 4 -1.64 5.74 -5.91
CA ASP A 4 -2.17 5.04 -7.07
C ASP A 4 -1.59 5.65 -8.36
N CYS A 5 -1.36 4.79 -9.36
CA CYS A 5 -0.88 5.15 -10.69
C CYS A 5 -1.98 4.91 -11.72
N GLY A 6 -1.83 5.47 -12.92
CA GLY A 6 -2.80 5.28 -13.99
C GLY A 6 -2.67 6.33 -15.10
N TYR A 7 -3.79 6.79 -15.65
CA TYR A 7 -3.81 7.72 -16.76
C TYR A 7 -4.82 8.85 -16.56
N LEU A 8 -4.50 10.02 -17.13
CA LEU A 8 -5.44 11.11 -17.35
C LEU A 8 -5.58 11.30 -18.87
N ASP A 9 -6.80 11.15 -19.37
CA ASP A 9 -7.11 11.20 -20.80
C ASP A 9 -8.07 12.36 -21.13
N GLY A 10 -7.80 13.05 -22.23
CA GLY A 10 -8.62 14.13 -22.78
C GLY A 10 -8.69 14.06 -24.30
N GLN A 11 -9.29 15.06 -24.95
CA GLN A 11 -9.29 15.13 -26.42
C GLN A 11 -7.88 15.42 -26.95
N GLY A 12 -7.22 14.41 -27.53
CA GLY A 12 -5.85 14.54 -28.08
C GLY A 12 -4.77 14.76 -27.01
N VAL A 13 -5.06 14.42 -25.75
CA VAL A 13 -4.14 14.54 -24.62
C VAL A 13 -4.14 13.24 -23.84
N ARG A 14 -2.95 12.73 -23.53
CA ARG A 14 -2.77 11.57 -22.66
C ARG A 14 -1.60 11.78 -21.72
N LEU A 15 -1.87 11.63 -20.43
CA LEU A 15 -0.88 11.74 -19.37
C LEU A 15 -0.78 10.41 -18.62
N GLU A 16 0.44 9.93 -18.38
CA GLU A 16 0.72 8.83 -17.47
C GLU A 16 0.95 9.40 -16.07
N VAL A 17 0.14 8.96 -15.09
CA VAL A 17 0.36 9.26 -13.67
C VAL A 17 1.31 8.22 -13.10
N THR A 18 2.54 8.63 -12.81
CA THR A 18 3.58 7.72 -12.29
C THR A 18 3.55 7.61 -10.78
N ASP A 19 3.04 8.62 -10.06
CA ASP A 19 2.85 8.59 -8.62
C ASP A 19 1.76 9.62 -8.21
N THR A 20 1.16 9.41 -7.04
CA THR A 20 0.22 10.35 -6.43
C THR A 20 0.64 10.63 -4.98
N THR A 21 1.00 11.87 -4.68
CA THR A 21 1.39 12.28 -3.32
C THR A 21 0.42 13.29 -2.72
N ARG A 22 0.55 13.56 -1.42
CA ARG A 22 -0.25 14.58 -0.74
C ARG A 22 0.66 15.69 -0.22
N ALA A 23 0.37 16.93 -0.58
CA ALA A 23 1.08 18.11 -0.09
C ALA A 23 0.08 19.24 0.18
N ALA A 24 0.23 19.95 1.29
CA ALA A 24 -0.65 21.05 1.69
C ALA A 24 -2.17 20.73 1.61
N GLY A 25 -2.53 19.48 1.96
CA GLY A 25 -3.92 19.01 1.91
C GLY A 25 -4.42 18.55 0.54
N GLN A 26 -3.66 18.80 -0.54
CA GLN A 26 -4.03 18.49 -1.92
C GLN A 26 -3.39 17.19 -2.42
N HIS A 27 -4.05 16.55 -3.38
CA HIS A 27 -3.51 15.41 -4.12
C HIS A 27 -2.72 15.90 -5.33
N LEU A 28 -1.44 15.55 -5.39
CA LEU A 28 -0.55 15.87 -6.48
C LEU A 28 -0.38 14.63 -7.37
N HIS A 29 -0.71 14.77 -8.66
CA HIS A 29 -0.45 13.73 -9.66
C HIS A 29 0.90 14.05 -10.32
N HIS A 30 1.87 13.15 -10.18
CA HIS A 30 3.15 13.26 -10.87
C HIS A 30 2.99 12.63 -12.24
N VAL A 31 3.05 13.43 -13.29
CA VAL A 31 2.66 13.00 -14.64
C VAL A 31 3.78 13.12 -15.66
N LYS A 32 3.78 12.17 -16.60
CA LYS A 32 4.48 12.29 -17.88
C LYS A 32 3.46 12.57 -18.97
N VAL A 33 3.72 13.57 -19.81
CA VAL A 33 2.90 13.83 -20.99
C VAL A 33 3.31 12.82 -22.06
N LEU A 34 2.37 11.96 -22.44
CA LEU A 34 2.58 10.99 -23.53
C LEU A 34 2.11 11.57 -24.87
N GLU A 35 1.02 12.34 -24.86
CA GLU A 35 0.45 12.98 -26.04
C GLU A 35 -0.17 14.34 -25.68
N GLY A 36 -0.04 15.31 -26.59
CA GLY A 36 -0.69 16.61 -26.48
C GLY A 36 -0.06 17.55 -25.45
N ARG A 37 -0.89 18.46 -24.92
CA ARG A 37 -0.54 19.41 -23.86
C ARG A 37 -1.73 19.59 -22.93
N VAL A 38 -1.47 19.85 -21.66
CA VAL A 38 -2.51 20.18 -20.66
C VAL A 38 -2.37 21.64 -20.25
N SER A 39 -3.49 22.30 -20.00
CA SER A 39 -3.58 23.67 -19.51
C SER A 39 -4.58 23.77 -18.36
N GLU A 40 -4.46 24.84 -17.57
CA GLU A 40 -5.41 25.12 -16.49
C GLU A 40 -6.84 25.26 -17.06
N GLY A 41 -7.80 24.59 -16.42
CA GLY A 41 -9.20 24.56 -16.86
C GLY A 41 -9.56 23.36 -17.76
N ASP A 42 -8.58 22.58 -18.23
CA ASP A 42 -8.85 21.38 -19.02
C ASP A 42 -9.62 20.32 -18.22
N SER A 43 -10.57 19.67 -18.87
CA SER A 43 -11.31 18.55 -18.31
C SER A 43 -10.69 17.23 -18.78
N LEU A 44 -10.20 16.44 -17.82
CA LEU A 44 -9.57 15.14 -18.07
C LEU A 44 -10.34 14.03 -17.35
N ARG A 45 -10.35 12.85 -17.96
CA ARG A 45 -10.85 11.63 -17.34
C ARG A 45 -9.71 10.90 -16.64
N ALA A 46 -9.83 10.71 -15.33
CA ALA A 46 -8.88 9.91 -14.57
C ALA A 46 -9.25 8.42 -14.59
N SER A 47 -8.25 7.56 -14.81
CA SER A 47 -8.36 6.11 -14.67
C SER A 47 -7.20 5.59 -13.82
N VAL A 48 -7.51 4.72 -12.85
CA VAL A 48 -6.51 4.07 -12.00
C VAL A 48 -6.13 2.72 -12.59
N ASP A 49 -4.85 2.38 -12.56
CA ASP A 49 -4.39 1.03 -12.88
C ASP A 49 -4.89 0.05 -11.80
N SER A 50 -5.89 -0.74 -12.17
CA SER A 50 -6.52 -1.71 -11.28
C SER A 50 -5.57 -2.81 -10.79
N GLN A 51 -4.57 -3.20 -11.59
CA GLN A 51 -3.62 -4.24 -11.21
C GLN A 51 -2.62 -3.71 -10.18
N VAL A 52 -2.06 -2.52 -10.42
CA VAL A 52 -1.17 -1.83 -9.48
C VAL A 52 -1.91 -1.63 -8.16
N ARG A 53 -3.14 -1.10 -8.22
CA ARG A 53 -3.99 -0.88 -7.04
C ARG A 53 -4.24 -2.18 -6.27
N GLN A 54 -4.53 -3.26 -6.97
CA GLN A 54 -4.82 -4.54 -6.35
C GLN A 54 -3.58 -5.12 -5.66
N ARG A 55 -2.40 -5.10 -6.30
CA ARG A 55 -1.16 -5.58 -5.69
C ARG A 55 -0.79 -4.78 -4.44
N THR A 56 -0.88 -3.46 -4.51
CA THR A 56 -0.64 -2.58 -3.36
C THR A 56 -1.62 -2.87 -2.21
N ARG A 57 -2.90 -3.13 -2.54
CA ARG A 57 -3.92 -3.51 -1.54
C ARG A 57 -3.59 -4.85 -0.86
N LEU A 58 -3.15 -5.85 -1.62
CA LEU A 58 -2.73 -7.15 -1.07
C LEU A 58 -1.53 -7.00 -0.12
N ASN A 59 -0.52 -6.23 -0.52
CA ASN A 59 0.65 -5.94 0.31
C ASN A 59 0.25 -5.16 1.59
N HIS A 60 -0.72 -4.26 1.49
CA HIS A 60 -1.27 -3.57 2.66
C HIS A 60 -1.94 -4.53 3.65
N SER A 61 -2.82 -5.41 3.15
CA SER A 61 -3.44 -6.45 4.00
C SER A 61 -2.40 -7.37 4.63
N ALA A 62 -1.38 -7.78 3.86
CA ALA A 62 -0.27 -8.59 4.36
C ALA A 62 0.53 -7.87 5.46
N THR A 63 0.62 -6.53 5.41
CA THR A 63 1.28 -5.73 6.47
C THR A 63 0.64 -5.96 7.83
N HIS A 64 -0.70 -5.95 7.88
CA HIS A 64 -1.45 -6.15 9.13
C HIS A 64 -1.29 -7.57 9.66
N LEU A 65 -1.36 -8.56 8.77
CA LEU A 65 -1.13 -9.96 9.14
C LEU A 65 0.30 -10.18 9.66
N LEU A 66 1.28 -9.60 8.99
CA LEU A 66 2.69 -9.67 9.39
C LEU A 66 2.89 -9.04 10.77
N HIS A 67 2.32 -7.86 11.01
CA HIS A 67 2.43 -7.19 12.31
C HIS A 67 1.82 -8.03 13.44
N ALA A 68 0.64 -8.62 13.23
CA ALA A 68 0.01 -9.50 14.20
C ALA A 68 0.84 -10.79 14.45
N ALA A 69 1.39 -11.39 13.39
CA ALA A 69 2.23 -12.58 13.50
C ALA A 69 3.55 -12.28 14.24
N LEU A 70 4.18 -11.12 13.97
CA LEU A 70 5.37 -10.67 14.68
C LEU A 70 5.10 -10.53 16.18
N ARG A 71 3.99 -9.88 16.58
CA ARG A 71 3.63 -9.76 18.01
C ARG A 71 3.38 -11.12 18.66
N ARG A 72 2.75 -12.05 17.94
CA ARG A 72 2.46 -13.39 18.46
C ARG A 72 3.71 -14.26 18.63
N VAL A 73 4.72 -14.11 17.76
CA VAL A 73 5.94 -14.94 17.79
C VAL A 73 7.04 -14.29 18.64
N LEU A 74 7.27 -12.99 18.45
CA LEU A 74 8.40 -12.28 19.07
C LEU A 74 8.00 -11.56 20.36
N GLY A 75 6.72 -11.29 20.57
CA GLY A 75 6.19 -10.61 21.75
C GLY A 75 5.52 -9.26 21.45
N GLU A 76 4.71 -8.80 22.40
CA GLU A 76 3.88 -7.59 22.29
C GLU A 76 4.70 -6.28 22.21
N HIS A 77 6.00 -6.31 22.54
CA HIS A 77 6.89 -5.15 22.43
C HIS A 77 7.26 -4.78 21.00
N VAL A 78 6.94 -5.64 20.02
CA VAL A 78 7.14 -5.31 18.61
C VAL A 78 6.28 -4.11 18.25
N ALA A 79 6.97 -2.99 18.00
CA ALA A 79 6.36 -1.74 17.56
C ALA A 79 6.87 -1.36 16.17
N GLN A 80 5.95 -0.95 15.30
CA GLN A 80 6.28 -0.44 13.97
C GLN A 80 7.15 0.82 14.07
N LYS A 81 8.24 0.85 13.31
CA LYS A 81 9.16 2.00 13.15
C LYS A 81 9.19 2.56 11.74
N GLY A 82 8.78 1.76 10.75
CA GLY A 82 8.70 2.17 9.36
C GLY A 82 7.89 1.16 8.57
N SER A 83 7.32 1.60 7.44
CA SER A 83 6.72 0.69 6.49
C SER A 83 6.74 1.28 5.08
N LEU A 84 7.05 0.41 4.12
CA LEU A 84 6.84 0.64 2.70
C LEU A 84 5.83 -0.38 2.21
N VAL A 85 4.83 0.09 1.46
CA VAL A 85 3.82 -0.77 0.84
C VAL A 85 3.59 -0.24 -0.56
N ASP A 86 4.18 -0.88 -1.55
CA ASP A 86 4.00 -0.55 -2.96
C ASP A 86 3.46 -1.78 -3.72
N SER A 87 3.39 -1.70 -5.05
CA SER A 87 2.82 -2.77 -5.87
C SER A 87 3.77 -3.95 -6.10
N GLU A 88 5.05 -3.80 -5.78
CA GLU A 88 6.10 -4.82 -5.96
C GLU A 88 6.42 -5.52 -4.64
N ARG A 89 6.41 -4.80 -3.52
CA ARG A 89 6.81 -5.33 -2.22
C ARG A 89 6.17 -4.62 -1.02
N LEU A 90 6.32 -5.31 0.11
CA LEU A 90 6.10 -4.83 1.46
C LEU A 90 7.43 -4.81 2.21
N ARG A 91 7.74 -3.71 2.90
CA ARG A 91 8.76 -3.64 3.95
C ARG A 91 8.11 -3.22 5.25
N PHE A 92 8.41 -3.92 6.34
CA PHE A 92 7.93 -3.57 7.68
C PHE A 92 9.12 -3.52 8.63
N ASP A 93 9.42 -2.31 9.11
CA ASP A 93 10.55 -2.06 9.99
C ASP A 93 10.01 -2.00 11.43
N PHE A 94 10.62 -2.75 12.35
CA PHE A 94 10.17 -2.86 13.74
C PHE A 94 11.33 -2.94 14.74
N SER A 95 11.06 -2.61 16.00
CA SER A 95 12.04 -2.73 17.07
C SER A 95 12.08 -4.14 17.66
N HIS A 96 13.26 -4.73 17.71
CA HIS A 96 13.54 -6.00 18.39
C HIS A 96 15.00 -6.03 18.85
N HIS A 97 15.27 -6.68 19.99
CA HIS A 97 16.59 -6.61 20.65
C HIS A 97 17.67 -7.50 20.01
N GLN A 98 17.27 -8.43 19.15
CA GLN A 98 18.16 -9.37 18.48
C GLN A 98 17.68 -9.61 17.04
N GLY A 99 18.51 -10.27 16.23
CA GLY A 99 18.08 -10.74 14.92
C GLY A 99 17.01 -11.82 15.05
N VAL A 100 16.02 -11.81 14.15
CA VAL A 100 15.01 -12.87 14.09
C VAL A 100 15.68 -14.15 13.59
N SER A 101 15.55 -15.23 14.36
CA SER A 101 16.09 -16.53 13.98
C SER A 101 15.35 -17.14 12.79
N ALA A 102 15.98 -18.10 12.11
CA ALA A 102 15.35 -18.80 10.98
C ALA A 102 14.06 -19.54 11.40
N ALA A 103 14.01 -20.09 12.61
CA ALA A 103 12.83 -20.77 13.14
C ALA A 103 11.68 -19.79 13.39
N GLU A 104 11.97 -18.62 13.97
CA GLU A 104 10.96 -17.56 14.17
C GLU A 104 10.46 -17.01 12.85
N LEU A 105 11.35 -16.75 11.87
CA LEU A 105 10.96 -16.35 10.52
C LEU A 105 9.99 -17.36 9.89
N LYS A 106 10.28 -18.66 10.03
CA LYS A 106 9.41 -19.71 9.50
C LYS A 106 8.06 -19.75 10.22
N ALA A 107 8.04 -19.56 11.53
CA ALA A 107 6.80 -19.49 12.30
C ALA A 107 5.93 -18.29 11.88
N ILE A 108 6.53 -17.11 11.70
CA ILE A 108 5.85 -15.90 11.23
C ILE A 108 5.25 -16.14 9.83
N GLU A 109 6.04 -16.66 8.89
CA GLU A 109 5.58 -16.99 7.53
C GLU A 109 4.38 -17.95 7.55
N ASN A 110 4.46 -19.01 8.37
CA ASN A 110 3.40 -20.00 8.49
C ASN A 110 2.10 -19.38 9.03
N LEU A 111 2.19 -18.51 10.04
CA LEU A 111 1.03 -17.81 10.62
C LEU A 111 0.36 -16.88 9.60
N VAL A 112 1.15 -16.06 8.90
CA VAL A 112 0.63 -15.16 7.87
C VAL A 112 -0.08 -15.95 6.77
N ASN A 113 0.56 -16.99 6.25
CA ASN A 113 -0.02 -17.82 5.20
C ASN A 113 -1.27 -18.59 5.65
N ALA A 114 -1.33 -19.02 6.92
CA ALA A 114 -2.53 -19.62 7.49
C ALA A 114 -3.71 -18.63 7.52
N GLN A 115 -3.47 -17.38 7.90
CA GLN A 115 -4.52 -16.34 7.88
C GLN A 115 -4.95 -15.97 6.46
N ILE A 116 -4.03 -15.91 5.51
CA ILE A 116 -4.37 -15.71 4.09
C ILE A 116 -5.31 -16.83 3.61
N ARG A 117 -4.97 -18.10 3.90
CA ARG A 117 -5.81 -19.26 3.52
C ARG A 117 -7.17 -19.30 4.23
N ALA A 118 -7.25 -18.76 5.44
CA ALA A 118 -8.52 -18.67 6.15
C ALA A 118 -9.54 -17.76 5.45
N ASN A 119 -9.06 -16.83 4.59
CA ASN A 119 -9.88 -15.94 3.77
C ASN A 119 -11.03 -15.28 4.57
N THR A 120 -10.70 -14.81 5.77
CA THR A 120 -11.66 -14.18 6.67
C THR A 120 -12.15 -12.86 6.08
N VAL A 121 -13.43 -12.54 6.32
CA VAL A 121 -14.03 -11.30 5.80
C VAL A 121 -13.37 -10.09 6.45
N VAL A 122 -12.93 -9.13 5.62
CA VAL A 122 -12.41 -7.84 6.06
C VAL A 122 -13.49 -6.78 5.87
N SER A 123 -13.84 -6.08 6.95
CA SER A 123 -14.84 -5.00 6.93
C SER A 123 -14.28 -3.73 7.56
N THR A 124 -14.60 -2.58 6.98
CA THR A 124 -14.28 -1.26 7.54
C THR A 124 -15.58 -0.58 7.94
N ARG A 125 -15.63 -0.02 9.15
CA ARG A 125 -16.75 0.79 9.65
C ARG A 125 -16.22 2.13 10.11
N ILE A 126 -16.95 3.20 9.81
CA ILE A 126 -16.70 4.51 10.41
C ILE A 126 -17.27 4.46 11.83
N MET A 127 -16.43 4.78 12.82
CA MET A 127 -16.79 4.75 14.24
C MET A 127 -16.40 6.08 14.87
N SER A 128 -17.11 6.48 15.93
CA SER A 128 -16.69 7.59 16.80
C SER A 128 -15.37 7.24 17.50
N MET A 129 -14.59 8.25 17.86
CA MET A 129 -13.40 8.07 18.71
C MET A 129 -13.75 8.00 20.21
N GLU A 130 -15.03 8.13 20.56
CA GLU A 130 -15.58 8.00 21.92
C GLU A 130 -15.78 6.53 22.32
#